data_AF-A0A368FCE1-F1
#
_entry.id   AF-A0A368FCE1-F1
#
_cell.length_a   1.000
_cell.length_b   1.000
_cell.length_c   1.000
_cell.angle_alpha   90.00
_cell.angle_beta   90.00
_cell.angle_gamma   90.00
#
_symmetry.space_group_name_H-M   'P 1'
#
loop_
_entity.id
_entity.type
_entity.pdbx_description
1 polymer ?
#
loop_
_entity_poly.entity_id
_entity_poly.type
_entity_poly.pdbx_seq_one_letter_code
_entity_poly.pdbx_strand_id
1 'polypeptide(L)'
;MCFEDVTKGIIWPCYPTTVWTVKKCSGCSAISNTCSDPDHHNVTGETLPCLCQSISHHCMIHPKDEIKWWNPNNYTIFPATDPPTTIVTETEQAFGLSELKDKGAITTQTKENLIFLVAALPRDTRRNLSYTLNEFV
;
A
#
# COMPACT_ATOMS: atom_id res chain seq x y z
N MET A 1 5.06 16.04 2.47
CA MET A 1 3.85 16.63 3.08
C MET A 1 2.73 15.61 3.03
N CYS A 2 1.97 15.48 4.11
CA CYS A 2 0.88 14.53 4.22
C CYS A 2 -0.42 15.27 4.53
N PHE A 3 -1.54 14.69 4.12
CA PHE A 3 -2.86 15.13 4.57
C PHE A 3 -3.21 14.50 5.91
N GLU A 4 -3.74 15.27 6.83
CA GLU A 4 -4.31 14.79 8.09
C GLU A 4 -5.82 15.01 8.08
N ASP A 5 -6.58 13.92 8.15
CA ASP A 5 -7.99 13.98 8.47
C ASP A 5 -8.15 14.17 9.99
N VAL A 6 -8.34 15.41 10.42
CA VAL A 6 -8.50 15.78 11.84
C VAL A 6 -9.68 15.07 12.52
N THR A 7 -10.67 14.60 11.76
CA THR A 7 -11.83 13.89 12.34
C THR A 7 -11.53 12.42 12.64
N LYS A 8 -10.61 11.81 11.89
CA LYS A 8 -10.26 10.39 12.01
C LYS A 8 -8.85 10.14 12.53
N GLY A 9 -8.02 11.18 12.63
CA GLY A 9 -6.59 11.06 12.99
C GLY A 9 -5.77 10.30 11.95
N ILE A 10 -6.25 10.22 10.69
CA ILE A 10 -5.59 9.48 9.62
C ILE A 10 -4.67 10.42 8.84
N ILE A 11 -3.40 10.04 8.72
CA ILE A 11 -2.37 10.84 8.06
C ILE A 11 -2.00 10.19 6.73
N TRP A 12 -2.80 10.44 5.70
CA TRP A 12 -2.65 9.88 4.36
C TRP A 12 -3.54 10.64 3.35
N PRO A 13 -3.13 10.85 2.08
CA PRO A 13 -1.88 10.45 1.45
C PRO A 13 -0.71 11.42 1.72
N CYS A 14 0.51 10.91 1.54
CA CYS A 14 1.77 11.65 1.67
C CYS A 14 2.46 11.81 0.31
N TYR A 15 2.88 13.03 -0.01
CA TYR A 15 3.58 13.34 -1.26
C TYR A 15 4.84 14.18 -1.01
N PRO A 16 5.87 14.08 -1.88
CA PRO A 16 7.06 14.91 -1.81
C PRO A 16 6.72 16.41 -1.82
N THR A 17 7.47 17.26 -1.14
CA THR A 17 7.25 18.72 -1.14
C THR A 17 7.37 19.33 -2.54
N THR A 18 8.18 18.72 -3.41
CA THR A 18 8.44 19.16 -4.79
C THR A 18 7.21 19.14 -5.69
N VAL A 19 6.17 18.39 -5.33
CA VAL A 19 4.94 18.28 -6.13
C VAL A 19 3.82 19.21 -5.63
N TRP A 20 4.10 20.05 -4.64
CA TRP A 20 3.14 21.03 -4.12
C TRP A 20 3.43 22.41 -4.68
N THR A 21 2.38 23.10 -5.08
CA THR A 21 2.45 24.46 -5.64
C THR A 21 1.37 25.32 -5.00
N VAL A 22 1.73 26.57 -4.69
CA VAL A 22 0.75 27.53 -4.17
C VAL A 22 -0.03 28.08 -5.37
N LYS A 23 -1.35 27.89 -5.37
CA LYS A 23 -2.28 28.42 -6.38
C LYS A 23 -3.33 29.33 -5.71
N LYS A 24 -4.19 29.94 -6.53
CA LYS A 24 -5.33 30.73 -6.08
C LYS A 24 -6.62 29.96 -6.36
N CYS A 25 -7.34 29.56 -5.31
CA CYS A 25 -8.58 28.77 -5.42
C CYS A 25 -9.81 29.63 -5.11
N SER A 26 -10.94 29.39 -5.80
CA SER A 26 -12.26 29.90 -5.39
C SER A 26 -13.01 28.88 -4.59
N GLY A 27 -13.34 29.22 -3.34
CA GLY A 27 -14.25 28.43 -2.52
C GLY A 27 -13.63 27.10 -2.08
N CYS A 28 -13.11 27.11 -0.85
CA CYS A 28 -12.70 25.88 -0.20
C CYS A 28 -13.79 25.43 0.77
N SER A 29 -13.98 24.12 0.90
CA SER A 29 -14.90 23.54 1.87
C SER A 29 -14.46 23.92 3.29
N ALA A 30 -15.36 24.53 4.07
CA ALA A 30 -15.07 24.93 5.44
C ALA A 30 -14.86 23.75 6.40
N ILE A 31 -15.33 22.55 6.02
CA ILE A 31 -15.29 21.35 6.87
C ILE A 31 -13.99 20.58 6.64
N SER A 32 -13.61 20.38 5.38
CA SER A 32 -12.45 19.57 4.99
C SER A 32 -11.22 20.41 4.65
N ASN A 33 -11.35 21.73 4.58
CA ASN A 33 -10.33 22.67 4.09
C ASN A 33 -9.78 22.33 2.69
N THR A 34 -10.53 21.55 1.90
CA THR A 34 -10.17 21.16 0.54
C THR A 34 -10.78 22.12 -0.49
N CYS A 35 -10.11 22.30 -1.62
CA CYS A 35 -10.53 23.16 -2.72
C CYS A 35 -10.41 22.40 -4.05
N SER A 36 -11.20 22.79 -5.05
CA SER A 36 -11.05 22.29 -6.42
C SER A 36 -9.77 22.84 -7.07
N ASP A 37 -9.12 22.06 -7.94
CA ASP A 37 -7.95 22.52 -8.68
C ASP A 37 -8.33 23.65 -9.66
N PRO A 38 -7.72 24.84 -9.54
CA PRO A 38 -8.06 25.99 -10.37
C PRO A 38 -7.67 25.82 -11.85
N ASP A 39 -6.81 24.86 -12.22
CA ASP A 39 -6.45 24.64 -13.62
C ASP A 39 -7.62 24.07 -14.44
N HIS A 40 -8.59 23.45 -13.78
CA HIS A 40 -9.75 22.84 -14.43
C HIS A 40 -10.97 23.77 -14.53
N HIS A 41 -11.00 24.87 -13.78
CA HIS A 41 -12.16 25.76 -13.72
C HIS A 41 -11.74 27.22 -13.69
N ASN A 42 -12.32 28.02 -14.60
CA ASN A 42 -12.08 29.46 -14.64
C ASN A 42 -12.67 30.11 -13.38
N VAL A 43 -11.81 30.54 -12.47
CA VAL A 43 -12.20 31.06 -11.16
C VAL A 43 -12.64 32.53 -11.28
N THR A 44 -13.94 32.79 -11.14
CA THR A 44 -14.50 34.14 -10.95
C THR A 44 -15.00 34.29 -9.51
N GLY A 45 -14.26 35.02 -8.66
CA GLY A 45 -14.63 35.29 -7.26
C GLY A 45 -13.46 35.69 -6.37
N GLU A 46 -13.70 35.90 -5.07
CA GLU A 46 -12.64 36.10 -4.08
C GLU A 46 -11.73 34.88 -4.00
N THR A 47 -10.46 35.07 -4.34
CA THR A 47 -9.47 33.99 -4.37
C THR A 47 -8.69 33.91 -3.08
N LEU A 48 -8.57 32.71 -2.53
CA LEU A 48 -7.73 32.41 -1.38
C LEU A 48 -6.47 31.65 -1.83
N PRO A 49 -5.31 31.86 -1.17
CA PRO A 49 -4.14 31.04 -1.42
C PRO A 49 -4.44 29.60 -1.00
N CYS A 50 -4.11 28.66 -1.88
CA CYS A 50 -4.29 27.24 -1.66
C CYS A 50 -3.01 26.49 -2.03
N LEU A 51 -2.75 25.38 -1.36
CA LEU A 51 -1.65 24.48 -1.66
C LEU A 51 -2.19 23.29 -2.46
N CYS A 52 -1.74 23.17 -3.70
CA CYS A 52 -2.20 22.18 -4.66
C CYS A 52 -1.11 21.17 -4.97
N GLN A 53 -1.48 19.90 -4.98
CA GLN A 53 -0.60 18.79 -5.32
C GLN A 53 -0.89 18.31 -6.75
N SER A 54 0.16 18.01 -7.51
CA SER A 54 0.06 17.73 -8.96
C SER A 54 -0.17 16.26 -9.36
N ILE A 55 -0.11 15.29 -8.45
CA ILE A 55 -0.24 13.84 -8.78
C ILE A 55 -1.69 13.36 -8.69
N SER A 56 -2.44 13.84 -7.70
CA SER A 56 -3.86 13.55 -7.49
C SER A 56 -4.74 14.77 -7.72
N HIS A 57 -4.19 15.93 -8.08
CA HIS A 57 -4.95 17.16 -8.37
C HIS A 57 -5.83 17.61 -7.21
N HIS A 58 -5.31 17.50 -5.98
CA HIS A 58 -6.01 17.93 -4.77
C HIS A 58 -5.40 19.21 -4.23
N CYS A 59 -6.26 20.17 -3.87
CA CYS A 59 -5.87 21.43 -3.26
C CYS A 59 -6.45 21.58 -1.86
N MET A 60 -5.74 22.32 -1.02
CA MET A 60 -6.18 22.69 0.33
C MET A 60 -5.96 24.17 0.58
N ILE A 61 -6.71 24.74 1.53
CA ILE A 61 -6.46 26.11 1.98
C ILE A 61 -5.02 26.21 2.47
N HIS A 62 -4.29 27.21 1.97
CA HIS A 62 -2.96 27.49 2.49
C HIS A 62 -3.11 28.01 3.92
N PRO A 63 -2.55 27.36 4.94
CA PRO A 63 -2.63 27.86 6.29
C PRO A 63 -1.97 29.25 6.36
N LYS A 64 -2.53 30.17 7.15
CA LYS A 64 -1.95 31.52 7.33
C LYS A 64 -0.65 31.48 8.14
N ASP A 65 -0.51 30.46 8.98
CA ASP A 65 0.68 30.18 9.79
C ASP A 65 1.62 29.22 9.06
N GLU A 66 2.82 29.01 9.63
CA GLU A 66 3.75 27.98 9.13
C GLU A 66 3.04 26.63 9.00
N ILE A 67 3.22 26.00 7.83
CA ILE A 67 2.70 24.66 7.58
C ILE A 67 3.30 23.74 8.66
N LYS A 68 2.47 23.27 9.59
CA LYS A 68 2.91 22.33 10.61
C LYS A 68 3.28 21.03 9.93
N TRP A 69 4.58 20.84 9.78
CA TRP A 69 5.15 19.60 9.29
C TRP A 69 4.79 18.49 10.25
N TRP A 70 4.15 17.44 9.74
CA TRP A 70 4.07 16.19 10.48
C TRP A 70 5.50 15.74 10.78
N ASN A 71 5.82 15.64 12.07
CA ASN A 71 7.14 15.23 12.53
C ASN A 71 7.09 13.74 12.89
N PRO A 72 7.77 12.86 12.13
CA PRO A 72 7.92 11.43 12.42
C PRO A 72 8.28 11.13 13.88
N ASN A 73 9.03 12.03 14.50
CA ASN A 73 9.63 11.81 15.81
C ASN A 73 8.75 12.28 16.97
N ASN A 74 7.62 12.95 16.70
CA ASN A 74 6.77 13.54 17.74
C ASN A 74 5.55 12.67 18.10
N TYR A 75 5.43 11.50 17.47
CA TYR A 75 4.53 10.44 17.90
C TYR A 75 5.39 9.22 18.20
N THR A 76 4.93 8.38 19.13
CA THR A 76 5.50 7.06 19.31
C THR A 76 5.22 6.26 18.04
N ILE A 77 6.16 6.29 17.09
CA ILE A 77 6.27 5.24 16.08
C ILE A 77 6.43 3.98 16.91
N PHE A 78 5.36 3.19 17.06
CA PHE A 78 5.57 1.81 17.45
C PHE A 78 6.50 1.26 16.37
N PRO A 79 7.74 0.83 16.71
CA PRO A 79 8.58 0.17 15.74
C PRO A 79 7.69 -0.87 15.08
N ALA A 80 7.67 -0.90 13.74
CA ALA A 80 6.99 -1.96 13.03
C ALA A 80 7.40 -3.24 13.75
N THR A 81 6.45 -3.87 14.45
CA THR A 81 6.72 -5.04 15.29
C THR A 81 7.63 -5.91 14.48
N ASP A 82 8.82 -6.22 15.02
CA ASP A 82 9.74 -7.15 14.38
C ASP A 82 8.87 -8.28 13.81
N PRO A 83 8.98 -8.57 12.50
CA PRO A 83 8.11 -9.57 11.89
C PRO A 83 8.13 -10.78 12.81
N PRO A 84 6.96 -11.27 13.24
CA PRO A 84 6.88 -12.31 14.26
C PRO A 84 7.86 -13.38 13.87
N THR A 85 8.71 -13.82 14.81
CA THR A 85 9.72 -14.85 14.55
C THR A 85 9.03 -15.99 13.83
N THR A 86 9.22 -16.08 12.52
CA THR A 86 8.67 -17.15 11.72
C THR A 86 9.45 -18.37 12.15
N ILE A 87 8.83 -19.18 12.99
CA ILE A 87 9.33 -20.52 13.29
C ILE A 87 9.27 -21.23 11.96
N VAL A 88 10.41 -21.27 11.27
CA VAL A 88 10.55 -21.99 10.02
C VAL A 88 10.24 -23.43 10.34
N THR A 89 9.13 -23.91 9.83
CA THR A 89 8.73 -25.31 9.99
C THR A 89 9.74 -26.19 9.25
N GLU A 90 10.00 -27.41 9.74
CA GLU A 90 10.89 -28.36 9.04
C GLU A 90 10.47 -28.54 7.57
N THR A 91 9.17 -28.43 7.29
CA THR A 91 8.61 -28.43 5.94
C THR A 91 9.08 -27.26 5.09
N GLU A 92 9.08 -26.03 5.61
CA GLU A 92 9.55 -24.85 4.86
C GLU A 92 11.05 -24.93 4.54
N GLN A 93 11.85 -25.52 5.43
CA GLN A 93 13.27 -25.79 5.15
C GLN A 93 13.43 -26.86 4.06
N ALA A 94 12.67 -27.96 4.14
CA ALA A 94 12.74 -29.05 3.17
C ALA A 94 12.33 -28.61 1.75
N PHE A 95 11.44 -27.62 1.63
CA PHE A 95 11.02 -27.05 0.35
C PHE A 95 11.79 -25.80 -0.08
N GLY A 96 12.82 -25.36 0.68
CA GLY A 96 13.63 -24.18 0.35
C GLY A 96 12.86 -22.86 0.42
N LEU A 97 11.86 -22.77 1.30
CA LEU A 97 10.94 -21.63 1.42
C LEU A 97 11.38 -20.60 2.47
N SER A 98 12.52 -20.82 3.13
CA SER A 98 13.00 -20.03 4.28
C SER A 98 13.15 -18.53 4.00
N GLU A 99 13.43 -18.15 2.75
CA GLU A 99 13.61 -16.75 2.33
C GLU A 99 12.28 -16.07 1.91
N LEU A 100 11.19 -16.84 1.80
CA LEU A 100 9.89 -16.35 1.38
C LEU A 100 9.05 -15.97 2.61
N LYS A 101 8.70 -14.69 2.72
CA LYS A 101 7.86 -14.16 3.81
C LYS A 101 6.39 -13.97 3.42
N ASP A 102 6.13 -13.81 2.11
CA ASP A 102 4.78 -13.62 1.60
C ASP A 102 4.04 -14.96 1.48
N LYS A 103 2.84 -15.06 2.06
CA LYS A 103 2.04 -16.30 2.05
C LYS A 103 1.64 -16.71 0.64
N GLY A 104 1.44 -15.76 -0.27
CA GLY A 104 1.18 -16.03 -1.69
C GLY A 104 2.39 -16.66 -2.38
N ALA A 105 3.57 -16.06 -2.21
CA ALA A 105 4.82 -16.57 -2.73
C ALA A 105 5.17 -17.95 -2.19
N ILE A 106 5.01 -18.18 -0.88
CA ILE A 106 5.19 -19.50 -0.24
C ILE A 106 4.26 -20.53 -0.89
N THR A 107 2.98 -20.21 -1.06
CA THR A 107 2.00 -21.14 -1.65
C THR A 107 2.34 -21.47 -3.10
N THR A 108 2.72 -20.47 -3.90
CA THR A 108 3.09 -20.65 -5.30
C THR A 108 4.33 -21.52 -5.44
N GLN A 109 5.41 -21.18 -4.72
CA GLN A 109 6.66 -21.96 -4.74
C GLN A 109 6.44 -23.40 -4.26
N THR A 110 5.62 -23.59 -3.22
CA THR A 110 5.26 -24.94 -2.73
C THR A 110 4.57 -25.75 -3.82
N LYS A 111 3.58 -25.17 -4.52
CA LYS A 111 2.87 -25.86 -5.61
C LYS A 111 3.80 -26.24 -6.74
N GLU A 112 4.68 -25.33 -7.16
CA GLU A 112 5.65 -25.58 -8.21
C GLU A 112 6.63 -26.70 -7.81
N ASN A 113 7.18 -26.64 -6.60
CA ASN A 113 8.07 -27.68 -6.08
C ASN A 113 7.40 -29.05 -6.04
N LEU A 114 6.13 -29.13 -5.61
CA LEU A 114 5.37 -30.38 -5.64
C LEU A 114 5.18 -30.92 -7.06
N ILE A 115 4.86 -30.05 -8.03
CA ILE A 115 4.74 -30.44 -9.44
C ILE A 115 6.07 -31.00 -9.95
N PHE A 116 7.19 -30.34 -9.66
CA PHE A 116 8.51 -30.80 -10.08
C PHE A 116 8.91 -32.12 -9.43
N LEU A 117 8.63 -32.30 -8.13
CA LEU A 117 8.89 -33.56 -7.42
C LEU A 117 8.10 -34.72 -8.04
N VAL A 118 6.80 -34.54 -8.28
CA VAL A 118 5.95 -35.59 -8.89
C VAL A 118 6.38 -35.87 -10.33
N ALA A 119 6.80 -34.85 -11.09
CA ALA A 119 7.30 -35.02 -12.45
C ALA A 119 8.62 -35.80 -12.50
N ALA A 120 9.48 -35.63 -11.48
CA ALA A 120 10.76 -36.33 -11.36
C ALA A 120 10.62 -37.81 -10.94
N LEU A 121 9.45 -38.24 -10.44
CA LEU A 121 9.23 -39.64 -10.07
C LEU A 121 9.17 -40.57 -11.29
N PRO A 122 9.59 -41.84 -11.14
CA PRO A 122 9.41 -42.88 -12.16
C PRO A 122 7.94 -42.99 -12.60
N ARG A 123 7.72 -43.37 -13.87
CA ARG A 123 6.37 -43.46 -14.45
C ARG A 123 5.44 -44.36 -13.66
N ASP A 124 5.94 -45.50 -13.17
CA ASP A 124 5.15 -46.46 -12.41
C ASP A 124 4.71 -45.87 -11.06
N THR A 125 5.62 -45.19 -10.36
CA THR A 125 5.32 -44.48 -9.11
C THR A 125 4.30 -43.37 -9.32
N ARG A 126 4.46 -42.58 -10.39
CA ARG A 126 3.52 -41.51 -10.73
C ARG A 126 2.13 -42.06 -11.05
N ARG A 127 2.05 -43.16 -11.79
CA ARG A 127 0.78 -43.83 -12.12
C ARG A 127 0.08 -44.34 -10.87
N ASN A 128 0.83 -44.85 -9.89
CA ASN A 128 0.29 -45.31 -8.61
C ASN A 128 -0.20 -44.17 -7.71
N LEU A 129 0.40 -42.98 -7.82
CA LEU A 129 -0.06 -41.75 -7.14
C LEU A 129 -1.20 -41.03 -7.89
N SER A 130 -1.50 -41.44 -9.13
CA SER A 130 -2.53 -40.83 -9.95
C SER A 130 -3.86 -41.52 -9.74
N TYR A 131 -4.94 -40.75 -9.67
CA TYR A 131 -6.30 -41.28 -9.66
C TYR A 131 -6.74 -41.68 -11.06
N THR A 132 -7.61 -42.68 -11.15
CA THR A 132 -8.29 -43.02 -12.40
C THR A 132 -9.68 -42.39 -12.46
N LEU A 133 -10.19 -42.14 -13.66
CA LEU A 133 -11.52 -41.53 -13.88
C LEU A 133 -12.67 -42.28 -13.17
N ASN A 134 -12.50 -43.56 -12.88
CA ASN A 134 -13.49 -44.40 -12.21
C ASN A 134 -13.56 -44.19 -10.69
N GLU A 135 -12.60 -43.49 -10.09
CA GLU A 135 -12.54 -43.22 -8.64
C GLU A 135 -13.27 -41.92 -8.24
N PHE A 136 -13.80 -41.17 -9.21
CA PHE A 136 -14.57 -39.94 -8.99
C PHE A 136 -16.09 -40.14 -9.15
N VAL A 137 -16.59 -41.38 -8.94
CA VAL A 137 -18.03 -41.73 -8.99
C VAL A 137 -18.71 -41.48 -7.66
#